data_AF-I4MVS3-F1
#
_entry.id   AF-I4MVS3-F1
#
_cell.length_a   1.000
_cell.length_b   1.000
_cell.length_c   1.000
_cell.angle_alpha   90.00
_cell.angle_beta   90.00
_cell.angle_gamma   90.00
#
_symmetry.space_group_name_H-M   'P 1'
#
loop_
_entity.id
_entity.type
_entity.pdbx_description
1 polymer ?
#
loop_
_entity_poly.entity_id
_entity_poly.type
_entity_poly.pdbx_seq_one_letter_code
_entity_poly.pdbx_strand_id
1 'polypeptide(L)'
;MEAIGERWSLLIIRDAFDGVRRFGDFHKSLGLAKNILSARLKLLVELGVFEVQPASDGSAFKEYLLTERGRAVFPVVVALRQWGERHLFAPGEVHSVLLDKVHGEPVTGIEVRSSRGVLLGPEDCQRQSPRVL
;
A
#
# COMPACT_ATOMS: atom_id res chain seq x y z
N MET A 1 -10.37 3.16 -10.65
CA MET A 1 -9.89 1.89 -10.03
C MET A 1 -8.63 1.35 -10.69
N GLU A 2 -8.28 1.78 -11.91
CA GLU A 2 -7.16 1.23 -12.69
C GLU A 2 -5.76 1.48 -12.10
N ALA A 3 -5.52 2.58 -11.39
CA ALA A 3 -4.17 2.88 -10.86
C ALA A 3 -3.79 2.12 -9.58
N ILE A 4 -4.78 1.73 -8.77
CA ILE A 4 -4.56 0.94 -7.53
C ILE A 4 -4.67 -0.57 -7.85
N GLY A 5 -5.22 -0.94 -9.01
CA GLY A 5 -5.30 -2.33 -9.49
C GLY A 5 -4.06 -2.80 -10.25
N GLU A 6 -3.09 -1.93 -10.50
CA GLU A 6 -1.86 -2.28 -11.19
C GLU A 6 -0.83 -2.79 -10.16
N ARG A 7 -0.45 -4.07 -10.27
CA ARG A 7 0.38 -4.81 -9.28
C ARG A 7 1.58 -4.03 -8.76
N TRP A 8 2.27 -3.30 -9.62
CA TRP A 8 3.50 -2.58 -9.27
C TRP A 8 3.23 -1.34 -8.42
N SER A 9 2.14 -0.63 -8.70
CA SER A 9 1.74 0.56 -7.95
C SER A 9 1.49 0.25 -6.47
N LEU A 10 0.83 -0.87 -6.17
CA LEU A 10 0.63 -1.33 -4.79
C LEU A 10 1.94 -1.74 -4.10
N LEU A 11 2.88 -2.37 -4.82
CA LEU A 11 4.18 -2.75 -4.27
C LEU A 11 5.06 -1.53 -3.97
N ILE A 12 5.00 -0.48 -4.80
CA ILE A 12 5.69 0.79 -4.52
C ILE A 12 5.11 1.45 -3.26
N ILE A 13 3.78 1.53 -3.15
CA ILE A 13 3.11 2.10 -1.98
C ILE A 13 3.44 1.28 -0.71
N ARG A 14 3.47 -0.05 -0.82
CA ARG A 14 3.88 -0.96 0.26
C ARG A 14 5.29 -0.61 0.76
N ASP A 15 6.26 -0.52 -0.15
CA ASP A 15 7.64 -0.21 0.20
C ASP A 15 7.76 1.19 0.83
N ALA A 16 6.93 2.15 0.40
CA ALA A 16 6.88 3.47 1.01
C ALA A 16 6.37 3.45 2.47
N PHE A 17 5.41 2.58 2.80
CA PHE A 17 5.02 2.35 4.20
C PHE A 17 6.14 1.70 5.03
N ASP A 18 7.01 0.93 4.39
CA ASP A 18 8.22 0.36 5.00
C ASP A 18 9.39 1.37 5.08
N GLY A 19 9.16 2.62 4.63
CA GLY A 19 10.09 3.74 4.77
C GLY A 19 10.95 4.00 3.53
N VAL A 20 10.74 3.27 2.43
CA VAL A 20 11.46 3.51 1.17
C VAL A 20 11.00 4.83 0.55
N ARG A 21 11.95 5.72 0.24
CA ARG A 21 11.65 7.07 -0.28
C ARG A 21 12.38 7.42 -1.57
N ARG A 22 13.44 6.70 -1.92
CA ARG A 22 14.32 7.06 -3.06
C ARG A 22 14.11 6.09 -4.21
N PHE A 23 14.24 6.61 -5.42
CA PHE A 23 14.11 5.82 -6.64
C PHE A 23 15.03 4.59 -6.65
N GLY A 24 16.30 4.76 -6.23
CA GLY A 24 17.28 3.68 -6.19
C GLY A 24 16.89 2.56 -5.23
N ASP A 25 16.29 2.91 -4.09
CA ASP A 25 15.86 1.94 -3.08
C ASP A 25 14.61 1.19 -3.54
N PHE A 26 13.64 1.86 -4.16
CA PHE A 26 12.50 1.19 -4.81
C PHE A 26 12.97 0.22 -5.90
N HIS A 27 13.92 0.64 -6.74
CA HIS A 27 14.47 -0.20 -7.80
C HIS A 27 15.19 -1.42 -7.22
N LYS A 28 15.97 -1.25 -6.15
CA LYS A 28 16.67 -2.34 -5.45
C LYS A 28 15.69 -3.32 -4.81
N SER A 29 14.63 -2.82 -4.20
CA SER A 29 13.62 -3.63 -3.51
C SER A 29 12.76 -4.45 -4.48
N LEU A 30 12.32 -3.84 -5.58
CA LEU A 30 11.30 -4.44 -6.44
C LEU A 30 11.87 -5.12 -7.70
N GLY A 31 13.10 -4.81 -8.10
CA GLY A 31 13.73 -5.39 -9.29
C GLY A 31 13.08 -5.00 -10.62
N LEU A 32 12.24 -3.96 -10.65
CA LEU A 32 11.62 -3.46 -11.87
C LEU A 32 12.66 -2.82 -12.80
N ALA A 33 12.43 -2.94 -14.11
CA ALA A 33 13.12 -2.09 -15.06
C ALA A 33 12.89 -0.59 -14.74
N LYS A 34 13.96 0.21 -14.80
CA LYS A 34 13.95 1.63 -14.39
C LYS A 34 12.88 2.46 -15.10
N ASN A 35 12.63 2.20 -16.38
CA ASN A 35 11.60 2.90 -17.16
C ASN A 35 10.19 2.63 -16.63
N ILE A 36 9.89 1.39 -16.24
CA ILE A 36 8.61 1.01 -15.65
C ILE A 36 8.45 1.66 -14.28
N LEU A 37 9.46 1.56 -13.41
CA LEU A 37 9.43 2.21 -12.09
C LEU A 37 9.22 3.73 -12.21
N SER A 38 9.93 4.38 -13.14
CA SER A 38 9.79 5.81 -13.41
C SER A 38 8.37 6.17 -13.84
N ALA A 39 7.80 5.42 -14.78
CA ALA A 39 6.43 5.62 -15.25
C ALA A 39 5.40 5.46 -14.11
N ARG A 40 5.59 4.48 -13.22
CA ARG A 40 4.69 4.25 -12.08
C ARG A 40 4.80 5.31 -11.00
N LEU A 41 6.01 5.70 -10.61
CA LEU A 41 6.20 6.80 -9.66
C LEU A 41 5.61 8.10 -10.20
N LYS A 42 5.82 8.40 -11.49
CA LYS A 42 5.21 9.56 -12.15
C LYS A 42 3.68 9.53 -12.07
N LEU A 43 3.06 8.40 -12.44
CA LEU A 43 1.61 8.24 -12.35
C LEU A 43 1.09 8.41 -10.91
N LEU A 44 1.78 7.84 -9.92
CA LEU A 44 1.38 7.96 -8.52
C LEU A 44 1.53 9.40 -7.99
N VAL A 45 2.48 10.17 -8.52
CA VAL A 45 2.58 11.62 -8.25
C VAL A 45 1.45 12.38 -8.92
N GLU A 46 1.14 12.10 -10.18
CA GLU A 46 0.02 12.72 -10.92
C GLU A 46 -1.33 12.46 -10.24
N LEU A 47 -1.51 11.29 -9.65
CA LEU A 47 -2.69 10.94 -8.87
C LEU A 47 -2.67 11.50 -7.45
N GLY A 48 -1.60 12.21 -7.05
CA GLY A 48 -1.44 12.78 -5.72
C GLY A 48 -1.31 11.74 -4.62
N VAL A 49 -0.86 10.52 -4.93
CA VAL A 49 -0.50 9.48 -3.93
C VAL A 49 0.86 9.80 -3.31
N PHE A 50 1.80 10.25 -4.15
CA PHE A 50 3.09 10.76 -3.73
C PHE A 50 3.22 12.24 -4.03
N GLU A 51 4.00 12.93 -3.19
CA GLU A 51 4.64 14.18 -3.53
C GLU A 51 6.15 13.98 -3.64
N VAL A 52 6.82 14.89 -4.34
CA VAL A 52 8.27 14.82 -4.55
C VAL A 52 8.93 16.01 -3.88
N GLN A 53 9.87 15.74 -2.97
CA GLN A 53 10.62 16.76 -2.26
C GLN A 53 12.14 16.57 -2.45
N PRO A 54 12.96 17.61 -2.26
CA PRO A 54 14.40 17.44 -2.13
C PRO A 54 14.74 16.48 -0.99
N ALA A 55 15.81 15.70 -1.14
CA ALA A 55 16.24 14.78 -0.09
C ALA A 55 16.60 15.53 1.21
N SER A 56 16.20 14.97 2.35
CA SER A 56 16.41 15.58 3.66
C SER A 56 17.87 15.57 4.12
N ASP A 57 18.73 14.80 3.45
CA ASP A 57 20.17 14.70 3.74
C ASP A 57 21.02 15.77 3.01
N GLY A 58 20.37 16.72 2.32
CA GLY A 58 21.04 17.80 1.59
C GLY A 58 21.67 17.36 0.26
N SER A 59 21.48 16.11 -0.15
CA SER A 59 21.89 15.65 -1.48
C SER A 59 20.99 16.21 -2.59
N ALA A 60 21.47 16.13 -3.84
CA ALA A 60 20.67 16.49 -5.01
C ALA A 60 19.57 15.45 -5.35
N PHE A 61 19.37 14.43 -4.51
CA PHE A 61 18.37 13.40 -4.74
C PHE A 61 16.95 13.91 -4.43
N LYS A 62 15.96 13.20 -4.97
CA LYS A 62 14.54 13.44 -4.74
C LYS A 62 13.97 12.30 -3.90
N GLU A 63 13.09 12.65 -2.98
CA GLU A 63 12.34 11.71 -2.16
C GLU A 63 10.86 11.74 -2.54
N TYR A 64 10.25 10.56 -2.57
CA TYR A 64 8.82 10.35 -2.79
C TYR A 64 8.16 10.14 -1.43
N LEU A 65 7.27 11.04 -1.04
CA LEU A 65 6.58 11.00 0.25
C LEU A 65 5.10 10.73 0.05
N LEU A 66 4.53 9.81 0.83
CA LEU A 66 3.10 9.55 0.81
C LEU A 66 2.34 10.79 1.29
N THR A 67 1.45 11.29 0.45
CA THR A 67 0.47 12.31 0.80
C THR A 67 -0.60 11.73 1.74
N GLU A 68 -1.53 12.55 2.22
CA GLU A 68 -2.71 12.05 2.92
C GLU A 68 -3.50 11.02 2.09
N ARG A 69 -3.69 11.31 0.79
CA ARG A 69 -4.36 10.38 -0.15
C ARG A 69 -3.59 9.07 -0.28
N GLY A 70 -2.25 9.11 -0.31
CA GLY A 70 -1.43 7.91 -0.36
C GLY A 70 -1.48 7.11 0.94
N ARG A 71 -1.45 7.78 2.09
CA ARG A 71 -1.59 7.15 3.41
C ARG A 71 -2.94 6.46 3.59
N ALA A 72 -4.02 6.99 2.99
CA ALA A 72 -5.33 6.36 3.01
C ALA A 72 -5.38 4.97 2.34
N VAL A 73 -4.34 4.58 1.59
CA VAL A 73 -4.21 3.23 0.99
C VAL A 73 -3.75 2.18 2.01
N PHE A 74 -3.29 2.58 3.20
CA PHE A 74 -2.74 1.67 4.20
C PHE A 74 -3.62 0.44 4.51
N PRO A 75 -4.95 0.55 4.73
CA PRO A 75 -5.80 -0.62 5.00
C PRO A 75 -5.80 -1.64 3.85
N VAL A 76 -5.68 -1.19 2.60
CA VAL A 76 -5.59 -2.08 1.43
C VAL A 76 -4.28 -2.85 1.44
N VAL A 77 -3.17 -2.18 1.77
CA VAL A 77 -1.85 -2.82 1.89
C VAL A 77 -1.86 -3.87 3.02
N VAL A 78 -2.43 -3.54 4.18
CA VAL A 78 -2.55 -4.47 5.31
C VAL A 78 -3.40 -5.69 4.93
N ALA A 79 -4.56 -5.49 4.31
CA ALA A 79 -5.43 -6.59 3.88
C ALA A 79 -4.72 -7.55 2.91
N LEU A 80 -3.95 -7.02 1.96
CA LEU A 80 -3.17 -7.84 1.02
C LEU A 80 -2.02 -8.58 1.70
N ARG A 81 -1.30 -7.96 2.64
CA ARG A 81 -0.25 -8.63 3.43
C ARG A 81 -0.84 -9.80 4.21
N GLN A 82 -1.92 -9.57 4.94
CA GLN A 82 -2.59 -10.59 5.75
C GLN A 82 -3.19 -11.73 4.90
N TRP A 83 -3.69 -11.42 3.69
CA TRP A 83 -4.10 -12.46 2.75
C TRP A 83 -2.90 -13.31 2.31
N GLY A 84 -1.77 -12.69 1.99
CA GLY A 84 -0.53 -13.39 1.65
C GLY A 84 -0.03 -14.29 2.78
N GLU A 85 0.04 -13.75 4.00
CA GLU A 85 0.43 -14.48 5.22
C GLU A 85 -0.41 -15.74 5.44
N ARG A 86 -1.73 -15.69 5.16
CA ARG A 86 -2.64 -16.83 5.36
C ARG A 86 -2.61 -17.88 4.24
N HIS A 87 -2.22 -17.51 3.02
CA HIS A 87 -2.49 -18.34 1.85
C HIS A 87 -1.25 -18.66 1.00
N LEU A 88 -0.13 -17.96 1.17
CA LEU A 88 1.06 -18.11 0.33
C LEU A 88 2.23 -18.83 1.03
N PHE A 89 2.09 -19.16 2.31
CA PHE A 89 3.13 -19.81 3.10
C PHE A 89 2.69 -21.21 3.54
N ALA A 90 3.61 -22.16 3.50
CA ALA A 90 3.37 -23.50 4.01
C ALA A 90 3.27 -23.48 5.55
N PRO A 91 2.60 -24.47 6.18
CA PRO A 91 2.58 -24.59 7.63
C PRO A 91 4.01 -24.61 8.22
N GLY A 92 4.32 -23.65 9.11
CA GLY A 92 5.63 -23.53 9.75
C GLY A 92 6.69 -22.78 8.93
N GLU A 93 6.36 -22.30 7.73
CA GLU A 93 7.26 -21.44 6.96
C GLU A 93 7.34 -20.04 7.58
N VAL A 94 8.56 -19.54 7.75
CA VAL A 94 8.79 -18.21 8.35
C VAL A 94 8.43 -17.13 7.33
N HIS A 95 7.56 -16.21 7.75
CA HIS A 95 7.20 -15.04 6.97
C HIS A 95 7.22 -13.77 7.83
N SER A 96 7.26 -12.61 7.17
CA SER A 96 7.14 -11.33 7.87
C SER A 96 5.73 -11.16 8.44
N VAL A 97 5.63 -10.48 9.58
CA VAL A 97 4.36 -10.12 10.24
C VAL A 97 4.37 -8.62 10.49
N LEU A 98 3.25 -7.97 10.23
CA LEU A 98 3.09 -6.55 10.56
C LEU A 98 2.82 -6.40 12.06
N LEU A 99 3.69 -5.66 12.74
CA LEU A 99 3.59 -5.39 14.17
C LEU A 99 3.19 -3.94 14.44
N ASP A 100 2.41 -3.73 15.49
CA ASP A 100 2.32 -2.42 16.12
C ASP A 100 3.69 -2.04 16.69
N LYS A 101 4.15 -0.83 16.41
CA LYS A 101 5.47 -0.35 16.84
C LYS A 101 5.54 -0.10 18.34
N VAL A 102 4.42 0.20 19.00
CA VAL A 102 4.40 0.55 20.43
C VAL A 102 4.50 -0.71 21.28
N HIS A 103 3.68 -1.72 20.97
CA HIS A 103 3.59 -2.94 21.79
C HIS A 103 4.35 -4.13 21.21
N GLY A 104 4.75 -4.09 19.93
CA GLY A 104 5.40 -5.21 19.25
C GLY A 104 4.46 -6.37 18.92
N GLU A 105 3.15 -6.14 19.01
CA GLU A 105 2.13 -7.16 18.80
C GLU A 105 1.64 -7.21 17.34
N PRO A 106 1.25 -8.38 16.82
CA PRO A 106 0.69 -8.49 15.48
C PRO A 106 -0.56 -7.64 15.28
N VAL A 107 -0.62 -6.93 14.14
CA VAL A 107 -1.82 -6.19 13.74
C VAL A 107 -2.96 -7.18 13.45
N THR A 108 -4.10 -6.97 14.10
CA THR A 108 -5.30 -7.80 13.92
C THR A 108 -5.81 -7.79 12.48
N GLY A 109 -6.49 -8.86 12.08
CA GLY A 109 -7.13 -9.00 10.77
C GLY A 109 -8.01 -7.79 10.43
N ILE A 110 -7.89 -7.28 9.19
CA ILE A 110 -8.85 -6.28 8.69
C ILE A 110 -10.23 -6.91 8.61
N GLU A 111 -11.20 -6.22 9.21
CA GLU A 111 -12.61 -6.62 9.23
C GLU A 111 -13.48 -5.57 8.54
N VAL A 112 -14.47 -6.02 7.78
CA VAL A 112 -15.52 -5.15 7.26
C VAL A 112 -16.63 -5.09 8.30
N ARG A 113 -16.97 -3.88 8.73
CA ARG A 113 -18.01 -3.64 9.74
C ARG A 113 -19.01 -2.59 9.25
N SER A 114 -20.27 -2.77 9.61
CA SER A 114 -21.30 -1.75 9.41
C SER A 114 -21.04 -0.52 10.29
N SER A 115 -21.75 0.58 10.04
CA SER A 115 -21.72 1.77 10.90
C SER A 115 -22.18 1.52 12.34
N ARG A 116 -22.81 0.36 12.61
CA ARG A 116 -23.21 -0.09 13.95
C ARG A 116 -22.20 -1.05 14.58
N GLY A 117 -21.07 -1.30 13.93
CA GLY A 117 -20.01 -2.19 14.41
C GLY A 117 -20.22 -3.69 14.13
N VAL A 118 -21.34 -4.07 13.51
CA VAL A 118 -21.62 -5.47 13.13
C VAL A 118 -20.65 -5.93 12.04
N LEU A 119 -20.04 -7.10 12.20
CA LEU A 119 -19.18 -7.74 11.19
C LEU A 119 -20.03 -8.12 9.96
N LEU A 120 -19.53 -7.81 8.77
CA LEU A 120 -20.23 -8.06 7.51
C LEU A 120 -19.41 -8.98 6.60
N GLY A 121 -20.09 -9.93 5.98
CA GLY A 121 -19.61 -10.68 4.82
C GLY A 121 -19.96 -9.99 3.50
N PRO A 122 -19.40 -10.47 2.37
CA PRO A 122 -19.78 -10.01 1.03
C PRO A 122 -21.29 -10.08 0.75
N GLU A 123 -21.96 -11.12 1.25
CA GLU A 123 -23.40 -11.36 1.13
C GLU A 123 -24.27 -10.33 1.86
N ASP A 124 -23.72 -9.67 2.89
CA ASP A 124 -24.41 -8.61 3.65
C ASP A 124 -24.27 -7.24 2.97
N CYS A 125 -23.51 -7.15 1.87
CA CYS A 125 -23.15 -5.90 1.23
C CYS A 125 -23.78 -5.77 -0.17
N GLN A 126 -24.48 -4.66 -0.42
CA GLN A 126 -24.98 -4.32 -1.75
C GLN A 126 -24.42 -2.98 -2.24
N ARG A 127 -24.04 -2.92 -3.52
CA ARG A 127 -23.61 -1.68 -4.16
C ARG A 127 -24.83 -0.91 -4.66
N GLN A 128 -25.04 0.28 -4.13
CA GLN A 128 -25.99 1.23 -4.70
C GLN A 128 -25.24 2.21 -5.62
N SER A 129 -25.51 2.16 -6.92
CA SER A 129 -25.03 3.17 -7.86
C SER A 129 -26.04 4.31 -7.94
N PRO A 130 -25.62 5.59 -7.91
CA PRO A 130 -26.53 6.70 -8.14
C PRO A 130 -27.13 6.57 -9.55
N ARG A 131 -28.46 6.67 -9.68
CA ARG A 131 -29.10 6.81 -10.99
C ARG A 131 -28.66 8.14 -11.58
N VAL A 132 -27.98 8.10 -12.72
CA VAL A 132 -27.73 9.30 -13.52
C VAL A 132 -29.09 9.73 -14.08
N LEU A 133 -29.54 10.93 -13.72
CA LEU A 133 -30.71 11.58 -14.32
C LEU A 133 -30.34 12.18 -15.67
#